data_AF-A0A5B0QGW6-F1
#
_entry.id   AF-A0A5B0QGW6-F1
#
_cell.length_a   1.000
_cell.length_b   1.000
_cell.length_c   1.000
_cell.angle_alpha   90.00
_cell.angle_beta   90.00
_cell.angle_gamma   90.00
#
_symmetry.space_group_name_H-M   'P 1'
#
loop_
_entity.id
_entity.type
_entity.pdbx_description
1 polymer ?
#
loop_
_entity_poly.entity_id
_entity_poly.type
_entity_poly.pdbx_seq_one_letter_code
_entity_poly.pdbx_strand_id
1 'polypeptide(L)'
;MNQQSKGKETPVDRNALAWLRGKTGVPFIDANMIELRESGFMSNRGRQNVASFLAKDLELDWRIGAEWFESALLDYDPCSNYGNWQYVAGVGNDPRTSRQFNPIKQAKDYDSQGDYVKHWIPDLKNFPTNRIQSPWLMNSQEWDQHLRSSTKEDKENKTGQKDDYPRRPILEQQTWKKHYQRR
;
A
#
# COMPACT_ATOMS: atom_id res chain seq x y z
N MET A 1 22.70 29.34 -20.29
CA MET A 1 22.38 27.93 -20.62
C MET A 1 22.54 27.12 -19.33
N ASN A 2 21.54 27.16 -18.45
CA ASN A 2 21.60 26.53 -17.13
C ASN A 2 21.19 25.06 -17.26
N GLN A 3 22.16 24.16 -17.09
CA GLN A 3 21.87 22.75 -16.89
C GLN A 3 21.28 22.58 -15.48
N GLN A 4 19.99 22.27 -15.40
CA GLN A 4 19.34 21.85 -14.17
C GLN A 4 20.02 20.59 -13.63
N SER A 5 20.59 20.72 -12.44
CA SER A 5 20.98 19.62 -11.57
C SER A 5 19.74 18.75 -11.31
N LYS A 6 19.64 17.58 -11.96
CA LYS A 6 18.72 16.53 -11.55
C LYS A 6 19.23 15.95 -10.23
N GLY A 7 18.72 16.44 -9.11
CA GLY A 7 19.00 15.85 -7.80
C GLY A 7 18.67 14.36 -7.81
N LYS A 8 19.61 13.52 -7.39
CA LYS A 8 19.37 12.08 -7.24
C LYS A 8 18.40 11.89 -6.08
N GLU A 9 17.22 11.33 -6.35
CA GLU A 9 16.24 10.95 -5.31
C GLU A 9 16.88 10.02 -4.28
N THR A 10 16.68 10.31 -2.99
CA THR A 10 17.16 9.44 -1.92
C THR A 10 16.25 8.21 -1.77
N PRO A 11 16.71 7.12 -1.12
CA PRO A 11 15.85 5.98 -0.81
C PRO A 11 14.60 6.35 0.01
N VAL A 12 14.72 7.35 0.88
CA VAL A 12 13.63 7.92 1.67
C VAL A 12 12.57 8.54 0.75
N ASP A 13 13.01 9.38 -0.19
CA ASP A 13 12.12 10.02 -1.17
C ASP A 13 11.42 8.97 -2.03
N ARG A 14 12.15 7.95 -2.49
CA ARG A 14 11.59 6.85 -3.29
C ARG A 14 10.52 6.08 -2.51
N ASN A 15 10.78 5.74 -1.26
CA ASN A 15 9.84 4.96 -0.44
C ASN A 15 8.57 5.75 -0.11
N ALA A 16 8.71 7.03 0.23
CA ALA A 16 7.58 7.93 0.43
C ALA A 16 6.74 8.03 -0.86
N LEU A 17 7.38 8.27 -2.02
CA LEU A 17 6.69 8.34 -3.31
C LEU A 17 6.00 7.03 -3.69
N ALA A 18 6.62 5.88 -3.43
CA ALA A 18 6.01 4.57 -3.68
C ALA A 18 4.77 4.36 -2.79
N TRP A 19 4.84 4.76 -1.52
CA TRP A 19 3.70 4.71 -0.61
C TRP A 19 2.56 5.63 -1.03
N LEU A 20 2.86 6.90 -1.33
CA LEU A 20 1.88 7.89 -1.80
C LEU A 20 1.17 7.44 -3.08
N ARG A 21 1.88 6.74 -3.98
CA ARG A 21 1.34 6.26 -5.27
C ARG A 21 0.59 4.92 -5.17
N GLY A 22 0.67 4.21 -4.04
CA GLY A 22 0.18 2.83 -3.95
C GLY A 22 0.97 1.86 -4.84
N LYS A 23 2.30 1.97 -4.78
CA LYS A 23 3.27 1.15 -5.52
C LYS A 23 4.34 0.57 -4.59
N THR A 24 3.96 0.24 -3.36
CA THR A 24 4.84 -0.39 -2.38
C THR A 24 5.10 -1.87 -2.70
N GLY A 25 4.27 -2.49 -3.52
CA GLY A 25 4.29 -3.93 -3.81
C GLY A 25 3.61 -4.77 -2.72
N VAL A 26 2.98 -4.13 -1.72
CA VAL A 26 2.14 -4.78 -0.70
C VAL A 26 0.66 -4.49 -1.01
N PRO A 27 -0.08 -5.44 -1.60
CA PRO A 27 -1.36 -5.13 -2.27
C PRO A 27 -2.41 -4.49 -1.39
N PHE A 28 -2.51 -4.90 -0.12
CA PHE A 28 -3.49 -4.31 0.79
C PHE A 28 -3.16 -2.85 1.15
N ILE A 29 -1.88 -2.51 1.29
CA ILE A 29 -1.44 -1.12 1.50
C ILE A 29 -1.69 -0.30 0.24
N ASP A 30 -1.29 -0.85 -0.91
CA ASP A 30 -1.42 -0.18 -2.20
C ASP A 30 -2.88 0.09 -2.57
N ALA A 31 -3.78 -0.86 -2.33
CA ALA A 31 -5.21 -0.72 -2.57
C ALA A 31 -5.82 0.41 -1.73
N ASN A 32 -5.44 0.53 -0.45
CA ASN A 32 -5.90 1.63 0.40
C ASN A 32 -5.36 2.98 -0.10
N MET A 33 -4.09 3.06 -0.47
CA MET A 33 -3.52 4.32 -0.99
C MET A 33 -4.15 4.74 -2.32
N ILE A 34 -4.52 3.78 -3.16
CA ILE A 34 -5.28 4.03 -4.39
C ILE A 34 -6.71 4.47 -4.06
N GLU A 35 -7.43 3.78 -3.16
CA GLU A 35 -8.77 4.17 -2.72
C GLU A 35 -8.80 5.63 -2.26
N LEU A 36 -7.87 6.04 -1.40
CA LEU A 36 -7.77 7.41 -0.91
C LEU A 36 -7.61 8.40 -2.05
N ARG A 37 -6.69 8.14 -2.98
CA ARG A 37 -6.40 9.07 -4.08
C ARG A 37 -7.58 9.20 -5.05
N GLU A 38 -8.26 8.10 -5.35
CA GLU A 38 -9.30 8.08 -6.38
C GLU A 38 -10.69 8.45 -5.83
N SER A 39 -10.96 8.22 -4.54
CA SER A 39 -12.28 8.46 -3.94
C SER A 39 -12.31 9.57 -2.87
N GLY A 40 -11.14 9.96 -2.34
CA GLY A 40 -11.05 10.85 -1.19
C GLY A 40 -11.56 10.24 0.12
N PHE A 41 -11.75 8.92 0.16
CA PHE A 41 -12.17 8.17 1.33
C PHE A 41 -11.17 7.07 1.65
N MET A 42 -11.09 6.67 2.92
CA MET A 42 -10.42 5.44 3.33
C MET A 42 -11.05 4.94 4.62
N SER A 43 -11.33 3.64 4.70
CA SER A 43 -11.86 3.01 5.92
C SER A 43 -10.92 3.22 7.11
N ASN A 44 -11.45 3.31 8.33
CA ASN A 44 -10.63 3.47 9.54
C ASN A 44 -9.55 2.36 9.68
N ARG A 45 -9.89 1.13 9.29
CA ARG A 45 -8.93 0.02 9.26
C ARG A 45 -7.82 0.25 8.24
N GLY A 46 -8.16 0.78 7.07
CA GLY A 46 -7.20 1.23 6.07
C GLY A 46 -6.24 2.27 6.62
N ARG A 47 -6.76 3.33 7.24
CA ARG A 47 -5.97 4.44 7.80
C ARG A 47 -4.92 3.92 8.80
N GLN A 48 -5.32 3.02 9.70
CA GLN A 48 -4.42 2.39 10.66
C GLN A 48 -3.31 1.55 10.00
N ASN A 49 -3.65 0.79 8.95
CA ASN A 49 -2.68 -0.05 8.25
C ASN A 49 -1.65 0.78 7.48
N VAL A 50 -2.08 1.75 6.69
CA VAL A 50 -1.17 2.57 5.89
C VAL A 50 -0.31 3.49 6.77
N ALA A 51 -0.85 3.99 7.89
CA ALA A 51 -0.10 4.78 8.85
C ALA A 51 0.95 3.94 9.59
N SER A 52 0.59 2.73 10.03
CA SER A 52 1.55 1.79 10.63
C SER A 52 2.63 1.42 9.64
N PHE A 53 2.27 1.17 8.38
CA PHE A 53 3.25 0.83 7.35
C PHE A 53 4.26 1.95 7.13
N LEU A 54 3.79 3.20 7.02
CA LEU A 54 4.66 4.37 6.87
C LEU A 54 5.59 4.56 8.07
N ALA A 55 5.04 4.57 9.28
CA ALA A 55 5.78 4.95 10.47
C ALA A 55 6.61 3.81 11.09
N LYS A 56 6.19 2.55 10.92
CA LYS A 56 6.79 1.38 11.60
C LYS A 56 7.49 0.41 10.67
N ASP A 57 7.00 0.23 9.45
CA ASP A 57 7.66 -0.66 8.49
C ASP A 57 8.67 0.10 7.63
N LEU A 58 8.33 1.30 7.15
CA LEU A 58 9.23 2.17 6.37
C LEU A 58 10.09 3.11 7.24
N GLU A 59 9.75 3.26 8.52
CA GLU A 59 10.42 4.16 9.48
C GLU A 59 10.52 5.62 8.98
N LEU A 60 9.50 6.07 8.25
CA LEU A 60 9.39 7.43 7.72
C LEU A 60 8.69 8.36 8.70
N ASP A 61 8.93 9.67 8.54
CA ASP A 61 8.23 10.69 9.31
C ASP A 61 6.72 10.61 9.05
N TRP A 62 5.97 10.36 10.11
CA TRP A 62 4.52 10.19 10.06
C TRP A 62 3.80 11.45 9.53
N ARG A 63 4.42 12.64 9.66
CA ARG A 63 3.84 13.91 9.20
C ARG A 63 3.62 13.92 7.69
N ILE A 64 4.46 13.22 6.92
CA ILE A 64 4.30 13.04 5.47
C ILE A 64 2.93 12.41 5.17
N GLY A 65 2.56 11.39 5.95
CA GLY A 65 1.27 10.72 5.79
C GLY A 65 0.10 11.59 6.25
N ALA A 66 0.27 12.34 7.34
CA ALA A 66 -0.75 13.26 7.85
C ALA A 66 -1.06 14.38 6.85
N GLU A 67 -0.03 14.99 6.26
CA GLU A 67 -0.15 16.04 5.23
C GLU A 67 -0.81 15.49 3.94
N TRP A 68 -0.44 14.27 3.52
CA TRP A 68 -1.10 13.62 2.39
C TRP A 68 -2.60 13.42 2.64
N PHE A 69 -2.96 12.90 3.81
CA PHE A 69 -4.35 12.67 4.21
C PHE A 69 -5.13 13.98 4.30
N GLU A 70 -4.52 15.06 4.78
CA GLU A 70 -5.12 16.40 4.77
C GLU A 70 -5.49 16.86 3.36
N SER A 71 -4.62 16.60 2.38
CA SER A 71 -4.88 16.99 0.99
C SER A 71 -5.92 16.11 0.26
N ALA A 72 -6.16 14.88 0.73
CA ALA A 72 -6.92 13.87 -0.02
C ALA A 72 -8.27 13.51 0.61
N LEU A 73 -8.39 13.55 1.95
CA LEU A 73 -9.62 13.12 2.61
C LEU A 73 -10.75 14.14 2.46
N LEU A 74 -11.90 13.68 1.99
CA LEU A 74 -13.13 14.48 1.93
C LEU A 74 -13.75 14.70 3.31
N ASP A 75 -13.52 13.77 4.25
CA ASP A 75 -13.98 13.84 5.63
C ASP A 75 -12.88 14.36 6.58
N TYR A 76 -11.94 15.15 6.06
CA TYR A 76 -10.81 15.65 6.83
C TYR A 76 -11.26 16.49 8.03
N ASP A 77 -10.74 16.11 9.20
CA ASP A 77 -10.77 16.89 10.43
C ASP A 77 -9.34 16.92 11.00
N PRO A 78 -8.76 18.10 11.29
CA PRO A 78 -7.38 18.22 11.75
C PRO A 78 -7.09 17.41 13.01
N CYS A 79 -7.97 17.47 14.01
CA CYS A 79 -7.79 16.79 15.29
C CYS A 79 -7.81 15.27 15.11
N SER A 80 -8.78 14.76 14.37
CA SER A 80 -8.93 13.34 14.07
C SER A 80 -7.77 12.82 13.22
N ASN A 81 -7.34 13.56 12.20
CA ASN A 81 -6.25 13.14 11.32
C ASN A 81 -4.92 13.08 12.08
N TYR A 82 -4.44 14.23 12.59
CA TYR A 82 -3.14 14.29 13.26
C TYR A 82 -3.11 13.47 14.55
N GLY A 83 -4.22 13.40 15.28
CA GLY A 83 -4.35 12.56 16.47
C GLY A 83 -4.19 11.06 16.15
N ASN A 84 -4.86 10.56 15.10
CA ASN A 84 -4.70 9.16 14.68
C ASN A 84 -3.29 8.86 14.19
N TRP A 85 -2.68 9.77 13.42
CA TRP A 85 -1.31 9.59 12.94
C TRP A 85 -0.28 9.56 14.06
N GLN A 86 -0.34 10.50 15.02
CA GLN A 86 0.52 10.50 16.20
C GLN A 86 0.37 9.21 17.01
N TYR A 87 -0.89 8.79 17.23
CA TYR A 87 -1.23 7.58 17.95
C TYR A 87 -0.64 6.31 17.30
N VAL A 88 -0.81 6.15 15.99
CA VAL A 88 -0.28 4.97 15.27
C VAL A 88 1.25 5.02 15.17
N ALA A 89 1.84 6.21 15.00
CA ALA A 89 3.28 6.41 15.03
C ALA A 89 3.89 6.16 16.42
N GLY A 90 3.08 6.07 17.48
CA GLY A 90 3.54 5.91 18.85
C GLY A 90 4.31 7.14 19.36
N VAL A 91 3.95 8.33 18.87
CA VAL A 91 4.51 9.60 19.33
C VAL A 91 3.55 10.20 20.37
N GLY A 92 4.09 10.62 21.51
CA GLY A 92 3.34 11.20 22.62
C GLY A 92 3.17 10.25 23.81
N ASN A 93 2.18 10.54 24.67
CA ASN A 93 1.94 9.83 25.94
C ASN A 93 1.08 8.55 25.78
N ASP A 94 1.35 7.69 24.78
CA ASP A 94 0.72 6.35 24.74
C ASP A 94 1.55 5.37 25.59
N PRO A 95 0.98 4.78 26.66
CA PRO A 95 1.68 3.76 27.46
C PRO A 95 1.93 2.44 26.71
N ARG A 96 1.35 2.24 25.50
CA ARG A 96 1.55 1.04 24.68
C ARG A 96 2.65 1.25 23.65
N THR A 97 3.78 0.57 23.86
CA THR A 97 5.02 0.73 23.08
C THR A 97 5.05 0.06 21.69
N SER A 98 4.07 -0.77 21.29
CA SER A 98 4.21 -1.59 20.07
C SER A 98 2.93 -1.86 19.26
N ARG A 99 2.25 -0.82 18.79
CA ARG A 99 1.11 -0.95 17.86
C ARG A 99 1.51 -1.07 16.39
N GLN A 100 2.38 -2.02 16.06
CA GLN A 100 2.68 -2.33 14.67
C GLN A 100 1.61 -3.27 14.11
N PHE A 101 0.95 -2.84 13.04
CA PHE A 101 0.05 -3.69 12.28
C PHE A 101 0.83 -4.52 11.28
N ASN A 102 0.54 -5.83 11.24
CA ASN A 102 1.10 -6.69 10.21
C ASN A 102 0.21 -6.63 8.97
N PRO A 103 0.68 -6.07 7.83
CA PRO A 103 -0.17 -5.82 6.66
C PRO A 103 -0.75 -7.11 6.11
N ILE A 104 -0.01 -8.23 6.15
CA ILE A 104 -0.47 -9.52 5.64
C ILE A 104 -1.56 -10.12 6.53
N LYS A 105 -1.37 -10.06 7.85
CA LYS A 105 -2.39 -10.51 8.79
C LYS A 105 -3.67 -9.69 8.62
N GLN A 106 -3.54 -8.37 8.58
CA GLN A 106 -4.69 -7.47 8.45
C GLN A 106 -5.40 -7.70 7.11
N ALA A 107 -4.68 -7.85 6.02
CA ALA A 107 -5.27 -8.18 4.73
C ALA A 107 -6.05 -9.51 4.78
N LYS A 108 -5.54 -10.53 5.49
CA LYS A 108 -6.27 -11.80 5.66
C LYS A 108 -7.50 -11.67 6.55
N ASP A 109 -7.45 -10.81 7.57
CA ASP A 109 -8.58 -10.58 8.48
C ASP A 109 -9.71 -9.79 7.80
N TYR A 110 -9.37 -8.78 6.99
CA TYR A 110 -10.32 -7.80 6.44
C TYR A 110 -10.60 -7.93 4.94
N ASP A 111 -9.74 -8.61 4.18
CA ASP A 111 -9.88 -8.86 2.75
C ASP A 111 -9.51 -10.32 2.41
N SER A 112 -10.15 -11.25 3.12
CA SER A 112 -9.83 -12.69 3.04
C SER A 112 -10.03 -13.32 1.65
N GLN A 113 -10.84 -12.68 0.80
CA GLN A 113 -11.10 -13.09 -0.59
C GLN A 113 -10.25 -12.33 -1.62
N GLY A 114 -9.60 -11.25 -1.20
CA GLY A 114 -8.82 -10.37 -2.08
C GLY A 114 -9.67 -9.45 -2.94
N ASP A 115 -10.97 -9.36 -2.69
CA ASP A 115 -11.91 -8.65 -3.57
C ASP A 115 -11.65 -7.14 -3.50
N TYR A 116 -11.30 -6.62 -2.33
CA TYR A 116 -10.93 -5.21 -2.16
C TYR A 116 -9.64 -4.90 -2.94
N VAL A 117 -8.61 -5.74 -2.81
CA VAL A 117 -7.36 -5.59 -3.58
C VAL A 117 -7.62 -5.68 -5.09
N LYS A 118 -8.40 -6.65 -5.55
CA LYS A 118 -8.72 -6.84 -6.98
C LYS A 118 -9.52 -5.67 -7.56
N HIS A 119 -10.37 -5.04 -6.75
CA HIS A 119 -11.14 -3.87 -7.15
C HIS A 119 -10.23 -2.67 -7.41
N TRP A 120 -9.36 -2.31 -6.46
CA TRP A 120 -8.50 -1.13 -6.55
C TRP A 120 -7.22 -1.37 -7.36
N ILE A 121 -6.81 -2.62 -7.56
CA ILE A 121 -5.63 -3.00 -8.34
C ILE A 121 -6.03 -3.99 -9.45
N PRO A 122 -6.53 -3.48 -10.60
CA PRO A 122 -7.01 -4.33 -11.70
C PRO A 122 -5.94 -5.28 -12.25
N ASP A 123 -4.65 -4.93 -12.15
CA ASP A 123 -3.54 -5.79 -12.56
C ASP A 123 -3.47 -7.10 -11.76
N LEU A 124 -4.06 -7.15 -10.56
CA LEU A 124 -4.12 -8.31 -9.70
C LEU A 124 -5.48 -9.02 -9.73
N LYS A 125 -6.44 -8.58 -10.57
CA LYS A 125 -7.81 -9.10 -10.63
C LYS A 125 -7.89 -10.63 -10.75
N ASN A 126 -7.01 -11.22 -11.55
CA ASN A 126 -6.99 -12.65 -11.84
C ASN A 126 -6.04 -13.47 -10.95
N PHE A 127 -5.45 -12.85 -9.93
CA PHE A 127 -4.59 -13.57 -9.00
C PHE A 127 -5.46 -14.41 -8.04
N PRO A 128 -5.02 -15.64 -7.72
CA PRO A 128 -5.76 -16.53 -6.85
C PRO A 128 -5.80 -15.98 -5.42
N THR A 129 -6.95 -16.15 -4.78
CA THR A 129 -7.23 -15.60 -3.45
C THR A 129 -6.24 -16.02 -2.36
N ASN A 130 -5.65 -17.21 -2.45
CA ASN A 130 -4.63 -17.67 -1.50
C ASN A 130 -3.27 -16.99 -1.67
N ARG A 131 -3.05 -16.22 -2.74
CA ARG A 131 -1.80 -15.53 -3.04
C ARG A 131 -1.93 -14.02 -3.18
N ILE A 132 -3.13 -13.50 -3.40
CA ILE A 132 -3.40 -12.07 -3.66
C ILE A 132 -2.78 -11.13 -2.62
N GLN A 133 -2.68 -11.52 -1.35
CA GLN A 133 -2.11 -10.69 -0.29
C GLN A 133 -0.58 -10.76 -0.18
N SER A 134 0.05 -11.70 -0.90
CA SER A 134 1.51 -11.88 -0.94
C SER A 134 1.95 -12.44 -2.31
N PRO A 135 1.69 -11.72 -3.42
CA PRO A 135 1.85 -12.27 -4.76
C PRO A 135 3.32 -12.45 -5.15
N TRP A 136 4.25 -11.73 -4.51
CA TRP A 136 5.70 -11.87 -4.73
C TRP A 136 6.27 -13.25 -4.34
N LEU A 137 5.50 -14.08 -3.65
CA LEU A 137 5.87 -15.47 -3.34
C LEU A 137 5.65 -16.43 -4.50
N MET A 138 4.94 -16.01 -5.55
CA MET A 138 4.83 -16.77 -6.79
C MET A 138 6.14 -16.72 -7.56
N ASN A 139 6.36 -17.74 -8.40
CA ASN A 139 7.43 -17.68 -9.39
C ASN A 139 7.01 -16.79 -10.58
N SER A 140 7.97 -16.37 -11.40
CA SER A 140 7.72 -15.47 -12.53
C SER A 140 6.75 -16.04 -13.57
N GLN A 141 6.74 -17.36 -13.79
CA GLN A 141 5.86 -18.00 -14.78
C GLN A 141 4.40 -17.95 -14.33
N GLU A 142 4.14 -18.29 -13.07
CA GLU A 142 2.81 -18.21 -12.44
C GLU A 142 2.29 -16.77 -12.46
N TRP A 143 3.13 -15.80 -12.09
CA TRP A 143 2.79 -14.38 -12.15
C TRP A 143 2.36 -13.95 -13.56
N ASP A 144 3.15 -14.27 -14.57
CA ASP A 144 2.90 -13.87 -15.96
C ASP A 144 1.63 -14.53 -16.52
N GLN A 145 1.32 -15.75 -16.09
CA GLN A 145 0.10 -16.44 -16.46
C GLN A 145 -1.14 -15.67 -15.97
N HIS A 146 -1.13 -15.21 -14.72
CA HIS A 146 -2.25 -14.45 -14.14
C HIS A 146 -2.37 -13.03 -14.71
N LEU A 147 -1.26 -12.38 -15.07
CA LEU A 147 -1.34 -11.07 -15.72
C LEU A 147 -1.94 -11.17 -17.14
N ARG A 148 -1.58 -12.23 -17.89
CA ARG A 148 -2.02 -12.46 -19.28
C ARG A 148 -3.46 -12.92 -19.41
N SER A 149 -4.05 -13.51 -18.36
CA SER A 149 -5.45 -13.97 -18.37
C SER A 149 -6.48 -12.82 -18.30
N SER A 150 -6.03 -11.56 -18.27
CA SER A 150 -6.88 -10.39 -18.44
C SER A 150 -7.57 -10.41 -19.81
N THR A 151 -8.87 -10.08 -19.85
CA THR A 151 -9.72 -10.18 -21.05
C THR A 151 -9.28 -9.21 -22.16
N LYS A 152 -9.81 -9.37 -23.38
CA LYS A 152 -9.55 -8.42 -24.48
C LYS A 152 -10.05 -7.00 -24.16
N GLU A 153 -11.18 -6.87 -23.47
CA GLU A 153 -11.69 -5.58 -22.95
C GLU A 153 -10.72 -4.93 -21.96
N ASP A 154 -10.13 -5.72 -21.05
CA ASP A 154 -9.11 -5.23 -20.11
C ASP A 154 -7.84 -4.75 -20.83
N LYS A 155 -7.60 -5.13 -22.09
CA LYS A 155 -6.45 -4.72 -22.92
C LYS A 155 -6.72 -3.46 -23.73
N GLU A 156 -7.96 -3.22 -24.15
CA GLU A 156 -8.34 -2.03 -24.91
C GLU A 156 -8.42 -0.77 -24.02
N ASN A 157 -8.78 -0.91 -22.75
CA ASN A 157 -8.70 0.19 -21.77
C ASN A 157 -7.27 0.57 -21.32
N LYS A 158 -6.22 -0.06 -21.88
CA LYS A 158 -4.80 0.08 -21.48
C LYS A 158 -3.92 0.86 -22.48
N THR A 159 -4.45 1.90 -23.13
CA THR A 159 -3.72 2.73 -24.13
C THR A 159 -2.85 3.85 -23.52
N GLY A 160 -2.32 3.66 -22.32
CA GLY A 160 -1.38 4.58 -21.66
C GLY A 160 -0.12 3.84 -21.21
N GLN A 161 1.04 4.49 -21.31
CA GLN A 161 2.36 3.99 -20.93
C GLN A 161 2.30 3.32 -19.55
N LYS A 162 2.30 1.99 -19.52
CA LYS A 162 1.80 1.22 -18.38
C LYS A 162 2.93 0.86 -17.41
N ASP A 163 2.91 1.50 -16.25
CA ASP A 163 3.75 1.12 -15.12
C ASP A 163 3.10 -0.07 -14.41
N ASP A 164 3.59 -1.27 -14.69
CA ASP A 164 3.08 -2.52 -14.13
C ASP A 164 3.08 -2.50 -12.59
N TYR A 165 2.23 -3.33 -11.98
CA TYR A 165 2.26 -3.49 -10.52
C TYR A 165 3.62 -4.09 -10.07
N PRO A 166 4.23 -3.58 -8.98
CA PRO A 166 5.56 -4.04 -8.54
C PRO A 166 5.58 -5.54 -8.24
N ARG A 167 6.57 -6.26 -8.79
CA ARG A 167 6.74 -7.71 -8.57
C ARG A 167 7.25 -8.06 -7.18
N ARG A 168 7.88 -7.11 -6.50
CA ARG A 168 8.45 -7.29 -5.15
C ARG A 168 8.06 -6.11 -4.29
N PRO A 169 7.83 -6.34 -2.99
CA PRO A 169 7.59 -5.25 -2.08
C PRO A 169 8.88 -4.44 -1.88
N ILE A 170 8.74 -3.13 -1.62
CA ILE A 170 9.87 -2.23 -1.34
C ILE A 170 10.63 -2.63 -0.06
N LEU A 171 9.98 -3.39 0.82
CA LEU A 171 10.59 -4.07 1.97
C LEU A 171 9.81 -5.34 2.32
N GLU A 172 10.44 -6.23 3.08
CA GLU A 172 9.78 -7.41 3.61
C GLU A 172 10.22 -7.66 5.07
N GLN A 173 9.31 -7.51 6.03
CA GLN A 173 9.63 -7.76 7.44
C GLN A 173 9.55 -9.26 7.77
N GLN A 174 10.43 -9.74 8.66
CA GLN A 174 10.42 -11.14 9.11
C GLN A 174 9.09 -11.51 9.80
N THR A 175 8.47 -10.55 10.47
CA THR A 175 7.19 -10.74 11.17
C THR A 175 6.03 -11.07 10.21
N TRP A 176 6.16 -10.76 8.92
CA TRP A 176 5.15 -11.07 7.90
C TRP A 176 5.12 -12.55 7.52
N LYS A 177 6.28 -13.22 7.56
CA LYS A 177 6.43 -14.59 7.05
C LYS A 177 5.53 -15.61 7.73
N LYS A 178 5.30 -15.47 9.04
CA LYS A 178 4.36 -16.33 9.81
C LYS A 178 2.91 -16.25 9.32
N HIS A 179 2.58 -15.24 8.52
CA HIS A 179 1.26 -15.01 7.96
C HIS A 179 1.16 -15.30 6.47
N TYR A 180 2.19 -15.83 5.80
CA TYR A 180 2.10 -16.16 4.37
C TYR A 180 1.19 -17.35 4.09
N GLN A 181 1.28 -18.38 4.91
CA GLN A 181 0.40 -19.54 4.79
C GLN A 181 -1.01 -19.17 5.28
N ARG A 182 -2.03 -19.59 4.52
CA ARG A 182 -3.41 -19.57 5.01
C ARG A 182 -3.56 -20.81 5.90
N ARG A 183 -4.01 -20.62 7.13
CA ARG A 183 -4.43 -21.74 7.99
C ARG A 183 -5.73 -22.31 7.46
#